data_AF-A0A7R9MS21-F1
#
_entry.id   AF-A0A7R9MS21-F1
#
_cell.length_a   1.000
_cell.length_b   1.000
_cell.length_c   1.000
_cell.angle_alpha   90.00
_cell.angle_beta   90.00
_cell.angle_gamma   90.00
#
_symmetry.space_group_name_H-M   'P 1'
#
loop_
_entity.id
_entity.type
_entity.pdbx_description
1 polymer ?
#
loop_
_entity_poly.entity_id
_entity_poly.type
_entity_poly.pdbx_seq_one_letter_code
_entity_poly.pdbx_strand_id
1 'polypeptide(L)'
;KQRVNPKKWPGSPSRVNAYHHFTSNSIIIPATILKSPVFYSKGPAAINYGAIGWLIGHELTHGFDVRGVKFDSNGNLKNWFTEEAKEKFDEKSNCFVKQYSSEYVPEVDKNVCLEIVG
;
A
#
# COMPACT_ATOMS: atom_id res chain seq x y z
N LYS A 1 20.95 -3.77 -15.92
CA LYS A 1 20.23 -4.16 -14.68
C LYS A 1 21.10 -3.79 -13.49
N GLN A 2 20.74 -2.76 -12.73
CA GLN A 2 21.44 -2.44 -11.48
C GLN A 2 21.04 -3.48 -10.42
N ARG A 3 22.00 -4.15 -9.77
CA ARG A 3 21.69 -5.13 -8.72
C ARG A 3 21.05 -4.40 -7.55
N VAL A 4 19.78 -4.69 -7.28
CA VAL A 4 19.11 -4.22 -6.06
C VAL A 4 19.78 -4.91 -4.89
N ASN A 5 20.34 -4.14 -3.95
CA ASN A 5 20.90 -4.70 -2.73
C ASN A 5 19.71 -5.03 -1.79
N PRO A 6 19.45 -6.32 -1.50
CA PRO A 6 18.31 -6.73 -0.67
C PRO A 6 18.41 -6.21 0.79
N LYS A 7 19.59 -5.74 1.21
CA LYS A 7 19.80 -5.14 2.54
C LYS A 7 19.60 -3.63 2.59
N LYS A 8 19.31 -2.97 1.46
CA LYS A 8 19.16 -1.51 1.41
C LYS A 8 17.74 -1.11 1.82
N TRP A 9 17.62 -0.35 2.90
CA TRP A 9 16.37 0.28 3.32
C TRP A 9 16.09 1.54 2.48
N PRO A 10 14.94 1.63 1.78
CA PRO A 10 14.56 2.78 0.98
C PRO A 10 13.93 3.94 1.80
N GLY A 11 14.00 3.91 3.13
CA GLY A 11 13.38 4.91 4.00
C GLY A 11 14.29 5.39 5.14
N SER A 12 14.05 6.61 5.64
CA SER A 12 14.69 7.09 6.86
C SER A 12 14.15 6.32 8.06
N PRO A 13 15.01 5.74 8.92
CA PRO A 13 14.58 5.01 10.11
C PRO A 13 13.86 5.90 11.13
N SER A 14 14.00 7.23 11.04
CA SER A 14 13.35 8.19 11.94
C SER A 14 11.90 8.53 11.58
N ARG A 15 11.40 8.13 10.40
CA ARG A 15 10.00 8.38 10.03
C ARG A 15 9.08 7.36 10.67
N VAL A 16 7.99 7.83 11.27
CA VAL A 16 6.88 6.98 11.72
C VAL A 16 6.02 6.71 10.48
N ASN A 17 6.32 5.62 9.76
CA ASN A 17 5.58 5.20 8.58
C ASN A 17 5.81 3.72 8.29
N ALA A 18 5.10 3.14 7.33
CA ALA A 18 5.37 1.84 6.73
C ALA A 18 5.45 1.99 5.20
N TYR A 19 6.07 1.01 4.52
CA TYR A 19 6.27 1.10 3.07
C TYR A 19 6.25 -0.26 2.38
N HIS A 20 5.61 -0.30 1.22
CA HIS A 20 5.82 -1.32 0.19
C HIS A 20 6.90 -0.88 -0.81
N HIS A 21 7.89 -1.72 -1.05
CA HIS A 21 8.93 -1.46 -2.04
C HIS A 21 8.81 -2.43 -3.24
N PHE A 22 8.27 -1.92 -4.34
CA PHE A 22 7.89 -2.72 -5.53
C PHE A 22 9.05 -3.51 -6.14
N THR A 23 10.22 -2.87 -6.33
CA THR A 23 11.35 -3.50 -7.05
C THR A 23 12.06 -4.60 -6.26
N SER A 24 11.85 -4.67 -4.94
CA SER A 24 12.30 -5.81 -4.12
C SER A 24 11.14 -6.64 -3.57
N ASN A 25 9.90 -6.32 -3.96
CA ASN A 25 8.67 -6.94 -3.46
C ASN A 25 8.69 -7.16 -1.94
N SER A 26 8.92 -6.09 -1.18
CA SER A 26 9.13 -6.18 0.28
C SER A 26 8.35 -5.12 1.06
N ILE A 27 7.78 -5.52 2.19
CA ILE A 27 7.16 -4.63 3.19
C ILE A 27 8.19 -4.25 4.24
N ILE A 28 8.24 -2.97 4.61
CA ILE A 28 9.20 -2.43 5.57
C ILE A 28 8.43 -1.74 6.70
N ILE A 29 8.56 -2.28 7.91
CA ILE A 29 7.96 -1.75 9.13
C ILE A 29 9.09 -1.31 10.08
N PRO A 30 9.40 0.00 10.15
CA PRO A 30 10.41 0.53 11.06
C PRO A 30 10.01 0.38 12.53
N ALA A 31 10.99 0.15 13.41
CA ALA A 31 10.72 0.05 14.85
C ALA A 31 10.04 1.30 15.45
N THR A 32 10.20 2.47 14.83
CA THR A 32 9.59 3.73 15.25
C THR A 32 8.07 3.73 15.21
N ILE A 33 7.43 2.89 14.39
CA ILE A 33 5.97 2.74 14.34
C ILE A 33 5.44 1.65 15.29
N LEU A 34 6.31 0.79 15.83
CA LEU A 34 5.94 -0.33 16.70
C LEU A 34 5.75 0.11 18.16
N LYS A 35 4.93 1.14 18.36
CA LYS A 35 4.58 1.70 19.66
C LYS A 35 3.11 2.09 19.69
N SER A 36 2.58 2.38 20.88
CA SER A 36 1.22 2.92 21.02
C SER A 36 1.05 4.19 20.16
N PRO A 37 -0.10 4.36 19.47
CA PRO A 37 -1.30 3.52 19.49
C PRO A 37 -1.31 2.37 18.47
N VAL A 38 -0.24 2.19 17.70
CA VAL A 38 -0.18 1.24 16.57
C VAL A 38 0.08 -0.19 17.03
N PHE A 39 0.89 -0.37 18.07
CA PHE A 39 1.20 -1.69 18.63
C PHE A 39 1.34 -1.65 20.16
N TYR A 40 0.72 -2.63 20.81
CA TYR A 40 0.82 -2.85 22.25
C TYR A 40 1.37 -4.26 22.51
N SER A 41 2.59 -4.35 23.04
CA SER A 41 3.27 -5.64 23.27
C SER A 41 2.54 -6.57 24.25
N LYS A 42 1.78 -6.01 25.18
CA LYS A 42 0.92 -6.73 26.15
C LYS A 42 -0.56 -6.37 26.01
N GLY A 43 -0.97 -5.77 24.88
CA GLY A 43 -2.35 -5.36 24.65
C GLY A 43 -3.22 -6.47 24.07
N PRO A 44 -4.56 -6.32 24.07
CA PRO A 44 -5.48 -7.26 23.44
C PRO A 44 -5.13 -7.48 21.97
N ALA A 45 -5.15 -8.74 21.53
CA ALA A 45 -4.86 -9.10 20.14
C ALA A 45 -5.76 -8.34 19.16
N ALA A 46 -7.05 -8.17 19.48
CA ALA A 46 -8.00 -7.43 18.64
C ALA A 46 -7.55 -6.00 18.32
N ILE A 47 -6.96 -5.30 19.30
CA ILE A 47 -6.42 -3.93 19.08
C ILE A 47 -5.22 -3.99 18.15
N ASN A 48 -4.30 -4.94 18.36
CA ASN A 48 -3.14 -5.10 17.49
C ASN A 48 -3.54 -5.49 16.06
N TYR A 49 -4.52 -6.39 15.88
CA TYR A 49 -5.03 -6.73 14.55
C TYR A 49 -5.69 -5.53 13.86
N GLY A 50 -6.46 -4.72 14.59
CA GLY A 50 -7.08 -3.51 14.05
C GLY A 50 -6.10 -2.39 13.71
N ALA A 51 -4.95 -2.32 14.41
CA ALA A 51 -3.94 -1.29 14.21
C ALA A 51 -2.77 -1.80 13.34
N ILE A 52 -1.76 -2.44 13.94
CA ILE A 52 -0.59 -2.95 13.20
C ILE A 52 -0.97 -4.02 12.17
N GLY A 53 -2.00 -4.83 12.42
CA GLY A 53 -2.50 -5.81 11.46
C GLY A 53 -3.07 -5.16 10.20
N TRP A 54 -3.92 -4.14 10.36
CA TRP A 54 -4.39 -3.30 9.25
C TRP A 54 -3.23 -2.64 8.50
N LEU A 55 -2.25 -2.09 9.22
CA LEU A 55 -1.09 -1.44 8.60
C LEU A 55 -0.28 -2.41 7.73
N ILE A 56 0.00 -3.61 8.24
CA ILE A 56 0.69 -4.66 7.45
C ILE A 56 -0.16 -5.05 6.24
N GLY A 57 -1.48 -5.18 6.42
CA GLY A 57 -2.41 -5.45 5.33
C GLY A 57 -2.39 -4.36 4.25
N HIS A 58 -2.36 -3.09 4.66
CA HIS A 58 -2.25 -1.93 3.76
C HIS A 58 -0.99 -2.00 2.89
N GLU A 59 0.17 -2.23 3.50
CA GLU A 59 1.43 -2.37 2.75
C GLU A 59 1.48 -3.63 1.88
N LEU A 60 0.78 -4.70 2.27
CA LEU A 60 0.63 -5.88 1.43
C LEU A 60 -0.22 -5.56 0.20
N THR A 61 -1.34 -4.85 0.39
CA THR A 61 -2.26 -4.46 -0.69
C THR A 61 -1.60 -3.53 -1.70
N HIS A 62 -0.60 -2.73 -1.31
CA HIS A 62 0.18 -1.95 -2.28
C HIS A 62 0.82 -2.80 -3.37
N GLY A 63 1.23 -4.04 -3.08
CA GLY A 63 1.73 -4.97 -4.11
C GLY A 63 0.69 -5.33 -5.19
N PHE A 64 -0.59 -5.04 -4.95
CA PHE A 64 -1.72 -5.33 -5.81
C PHE A 64 -2.57 -4.09 -6.12
N ASP A 65 -2.09 -2.88 -5.78
CA ASP A 65 -2.77 -1.65 -6.19
C ASP A 65 -2.50 -1.36 -7.68
N VAL A 66 -3.10 -0.28 -8.20
CA VAL A 66 -3.01 0.11 -9.62
C VAL A 66 -1.56 0.26 -10.14
N ARG A 67 -0.59 0.52 -9.25
CA ARG A 67 0.84 0.53 -9.56
C ARG A 67 1.47 -0.84 -9.29
N GLY A 68 1.13 -1.47 -8.18
CA GLY A 68 1.66 -2.78 -7.75
C GLY A 68 1.44 -3.88 -8.76
N VAL A 69 0.24 -3.98 -9.36
CA VAL A 69 -0.09 -5.01 -10.37
C VAL A 69 0.81 -4.96 -11.61
N LYS A 70 1.54 -3.88 -11.85
CA LYS A 70 2.51 -3.78 -12.96
C LYS A 70 3.81 -4.53 -12.69
N PHE A 71 4.06 -4.95 -11.45
CA PHE A 71 5.28 -5.64 -11.02
C PHE A 71 4.99 -7.13 -10.74
N ASP A 72 5.83 -8.01 -11.26
CA ASP A 72 5.79 -9.44 -10.92
C ASP A 72 6.34 -9.72 -9.51
N SER A 73 6.28 -10.97 -9.06
CA SER A 73 6.74 -11.39 -7.72
C SER A 73 8.23 -11.15 -7.45
N ASN A 74 9.03 -10.90 -8.50
CA ASN A 74 10.46 -10.57 -8.39
C ASN A 74 10.71 -9.06 -8.51
N GLY A 75 9.67 -8.23 -8.55
CA GLY A 75 9.75 -6.78 -8.68
C GLY A 75 10.10 -6.29 -10.08
N ASN A 76 9.88 -7.09 -11.13
CA ASN A 76 10.07 -6.65 -12.51
C ASN A 76 8.78 -6.07 -13.08
N LEU A 77 8.88 -4.96 -13.82
CA LEU A 77 7.78 -4.48 -14.65
C LEU A 77 7.43 -5.52 -15.71
N LYS A 78 6.30 -6.21 -15.54
CA LYS A 78 5.86 -7.29 -16.40
C LYS A 78 4.35 -7.44 -16.24
N ASN A 79 3.63 -7.48 -17.36
CA ASN A 79 2.23 -7.84 -17.32
C ASN A 79 2.10 -9.33 -16.98
N TRP A 80 1.49 -9.65 -15.84
CA TRP A 80 1.24 -11.01 -15.37
C TRP A 80 -0.24 -11.29 -15.15
N PHE A 81 -1.11 -10.30 -15.40
CA PHE A 81 -2.56 -10.49 -15.43
C PHE A 81 -2.97 -11.08 -16.78
N THR A 82 -4.00 -11.93 -16.75
CA THR A 82 -4.80 -12.19 -17.95
C THR A 82 -5.62 -10.96 -18.31
N GLU A 83 -6.05 -10.85 -19.56
CA GLU A 83 -6.91 -9.75 -20.02
C GLU A 83 -8.20 -9.67 -19.19
N GLU A 84 -8.87 -10.80 -18.96
CA GLU A 84 -10.08 -10.88 -18.11
C GLU A 84 -9.82 -10.40 -16.67
N ALA A 85 -8.68 -10.77 -16.07
CA ALA A 85 -8.34 -10.33 -14.72
C ALA A 85 -8.11 -8.81 -14.67
N LYS A 86 -7.49 -8.25 -15.71
CA LYS A 86 -7.28 -6.81 -15.85
C LYS A 86 -8.60 -6.06 -15.98
N GLU A 87 -9.51 -6.51 -16.83
CA GLU A 87 -10.83 -5.88 -16.99
C GLU A 87 -11.61 -5.84 -15.67
N LYS A 88 -11.68 -6.96 -14.95
CA LYS A 88 -12.36 -7.02 -13.64
C LYS A 88 -11.69 -6.16 -12.57
N PHE A 89 -10.35 -6.05 -12.60
CA PHE A 89 -9.60 -5.19 -11.71
C PHE A 89 -9.90 -3.71 -11.99
N ASP A 90 -9.89 -3.32 -13.26
CA ASP A 90 -10.18 -1.95 -13.70
C ASP A 90 -11.65 -1.59 -13.37
N GLU A 91 -12.60 -2.51 -13.54
CA GLU A 91 -14.00 -2.31 -13.14
C GLU A 91 -14.13 -2.03 -11.64
N LYS A 92 -13.52 -2.88 -10.80
CA LYS A 92 -13.60 -2.75 -9.33
C LYS A 92 -12.88 -1.52 -8.81
N SER A 93 -11.70 -1.20 -9.35
CA SER A 93 -10.94 0.00 -8.97
C SER A 93 -11.69 1.28 -9.33
N ASN A 94 -12.38 1.31 -10.48
CA ASN A 94 -13.23 2.45 -10.87
C ASN A 94 -14.42 2.67 -9.92
N CYS A 95 -14.91 1.64 -9.23
CA CYS A 95 -15.92 1.80 -8.19
C CYS A 95 -15.39 2.68 -7.04
N PHE A 96 -14.16 2.43 -6.59
CA PHE A 96 -13.51 3.25 -5.55
C PHE A 96 -13.22 4.67 -6.03
N VAL A 97 -12.77 4.84 -7.28
CA VAL A 97 -12.61 6.19 -7.86
C VAL A 97 -13.91 6.98 -7.74
N LYS A 98 -15.03 6.39 -8.18
CA LYS A 98 -16.35 7.03 -8.11
C LYS A 98 -16.76 7.36 -6.67
N GLN A 99 -16.61 6.39 -5.76
CA GLN A 99 -16.95 6.58 -4.35
C GLN A 99 -16.20 7.78 -3.75
N TYR A 100 -14.87 7.78 -3.81
CA TYR A 100 -14.09 8.84 -3.20
C TYR A 100 -14.23 10.17 -3.94
N SER A 101 -14.41 10.16 -5.27
CA SER A 101 -14.61 11.40 -6.04
C SER A 101 -15.91 12.13 -5.72
N SER A 102 -16.87 11.46 -5.09
CA SER A 102 -18.09 12.10 -4.57
C SER A 102 -17.95 12.69 -3.16
N GLU A 103 -16.83 12.42 -2.47
CA GLU A 103 -16.61 12.93 -1.12
C GLU A 103 -16.15 14.38 -1.16
N TYR A 104 -16.93 15.27 -0.57
CA TYR A 104 -16.60 16.69 -0.41
C TYR A 104 -15.84 16.91 0.90
N VAL A 105 -14.74 17.66 0.83
CA VAL A 105 -13.90 18.01 1.98
C VAL A 105 -14.09 19.50 2.31
N PRO A 106 -14.91 19.84 3.33
CA PRO A 106 -15.25 21.22 3.65
C PRO A 106 -14.05 22.11 3.98
N GLU A 107 -13.00 21.53 4.59
CA GLU A 107 -11.81 22.24 5.03
C GLU A 107 -10.99 22.80 3.86
N VAL A 108 -11.14 22.24 2.67
CA VAL A 108 -10.43 22.67 1.46
C VAL A 108 -11.36 23.06 0.31
N ASP A 109 -12.68 23.12 0.56
CA ASP A 109 -13.73 23.49 -0.40
C ASP A 109 -13.63 22.73 -1.74
N LYS A 110 -13.33 21.43 -1.66
CA LYS A 110 -13.09 20.58 -2.83
C LYS A 110 -13.55 19.14 -2.59
N ASN A 111 -13.94 18.48 -3.67
CA ASN A 111 -14.08 17.02 -3.66
C ASN A 111 -12.70 16.36 -3.65
N VAL A 112 -12.62 15.15 -3.09
CA VAL A 112 -11.42 14.32 -3.17
C VAL A 112 -11.19 13.95 -4.63
N CYS A 113 -9.98 14.18 -5.14
CA CYS A 113 -9.57 13.70 -6.46
C CYS A 113 -8.77 12.41 -6.29
N LEU A 114 -9.32 11.28 -6.72
CA LEU A 114 -8.62 10.00 -6.73
C LEU A 114 -8.30 9.63 -8.18
N GLU A 115 -7.05 9.86 -8.59
CA GLU A 115 -6.57 9.50 -9.93
C GLU A 115 -5.95 8.10 -9.90
N ILE A 116 -6.47 7.19 -10.73
CA ILE A 116 -5.75 5.96 -11.07
C ILE A 116 -4.60 6.39 -12.00
N VAL A 117 -3.39 6.46 -11.46
CA VAL A 117 -2.20 6.74 -12.27
C VAL A 117 -1.89 5.50 -13.12
N GLY A 118 -2.44 5.50 -14.33
CA GLY A 118 -2.26 4.49 -15.38
C GLY A 118 -0.84 4.39 -15.91
#